data_AF-A0A939IS18-F1
#
_entry.id   AF-A0A939IS18-F1
#
_cell.length_a   1.000
_cell.length_b   1.000
_cell.length_c   1.000
_cell.angle_alpha   90.00
_cell.angle_beta   90.00
_cell.angle_gamma   90.00
#
_symmetry.space_group_name_H-M   'P 1'
#
loop_
_entity.id
_entity.type
_entity.pdbx_description
1 polymer ?
#
loop_
_entity_poly.entity_id
_entity_poly.type
_entity_poly.pdbx_seq_one_letter_code
_entity_poly.pdbx_strand_id
1 'polypeptide(L)'
;MKNNTNRFIKVGRWIFEVKMVRAIRVEEYGEPYDAVAHMTFNGDEVYVDSQLSSCQENLNREDLDAFLDFSKMMKANSFRYDRFQNGQRRARSISLAENVTDQVENTEVRPNIRLVK
;
A
#
# COMPACT_ATOMS: atom_id res chain seq x y z
N MET A 1 4.57 16.60 2.64
CA MET A 1 5.86 16.02 3.09
C MET A 1 6.00 14.64 2.47
N LYS A 2 7.10 14.35 1.76
CA LYS A 2 7.39 12.97 1.33
C LYS A 2 7.89 12.19 2.55
N ASN A 3 6.99 11.53 3.27
CA ASN A 3 7.36 10.65 4.36
C ASN A 3 8.02 9.41 3.74
N ASN A 4 9.35 9.34 3.78
CA ASN A 4 10.09 8.17 3.31
C ASN A 4 10.00 7.07 4.38
N THR A 5 8.80 6.50 4.55
CA THR A 5 8.55 5.42 5.51
C THR A 5 9.25 4.17 5.01
N ASN A 6 10.30 3.73 5.71
CA ASN A 6 10.99 2.51 5.37
C ASN A 6 10.30 1.32 6.05
N ARG A 7 9.94 0.28 5.29
CA ARG A 7 9.27 -0.93 5.84
C ARG A 7 10.18 -1.77 6.74
N PHE A 8 11.47 -1.48 6.76
CA PHE A 8 12.44 -2.25 7.51
C PHE A 8 13.48 -1.35 8.17
N ILE A 9 14.08 -1.88 9.23
CA ILE A 9 15.20 -1.28 9.95
C ILE A 9 16.36 -2.29 10.03
N LYS A 10 17.60 -1.80 10.01
CA LYS A 10 18.79 -2.64 10.16
C LYS A 10 19.40 -2.45 11.55
N VAL A 11 19.64 -3.55 12.26
CA VAL A 11 20.33 -3.55 13.56
C VAL A 11 21.43 -4.62 13.53
N GLY A 12 22.69 -4.18 13.60
CA GLY A 12 23.84 -5.06 13.42
C GLY A 12 23.82 -5.75 12.05
N ARG A 13 23.77 -7.09 12.04
CA ARG A 13 23.68 -7.93 10.83
C ARG A 13 22.26 -8.29 10.42
N TRP A 14 21.24 -7.88 11.18
CA TRP A 14 19.85 -8.27 10.97
C TRP A 14 19.05 -7.15 10.31
N ILE A 15 18.07 -7.55 9.49
CA ILE A 15 17.02 -6.70 8.96
C ILE A 15 15.72 -7.13 9.64
N PHE A 16 15.04 -6.16 10.25
CA PHE A 16 13.71 -6.33 10.83
C PHE A 16 12.71 -5.65 9.89
N GLU A 17 11.67 -6.36 9.50
CA GLU A 17 10.67 -5.88 8.55
C GLU A 17 9.26 -5.92 9.13
N VAL A 18 8.39 -5.04 8.65
CA VAL A 18 6.96 -5.10 8.96
C VAL A 18 6.36 -6.32 8.29
N LYS A 19 5.86 -7.26 9.12
CA LYS A 19 5.14 -8.44 8.65
C LYS A 19 3.63 -8.27 8.62
N MET A 20 3.07 -7.66 9.66
CA MET A 20 1.62 -7.51 9.85
C MET A 20 1.32 -6.13 10.41
N VAL A 21 0.25 -5.52 9.90
CA VAL A 21 -0.29 -4.24 10.34
C VAL A 21 -1.72 -4.46 10.79
N ARG A 22 -2.08 -3.89 11.94
CA ARG A 22 -3.46 -3.75 12.38
C ARG A 22 -3.90 -2.33 12.11
N ALA A 23 -4.83 -2.16 11.18
CA ALA A 23 -5.48 -0.88 10.91
C ALA A 23 -6.78 -0.81 11.72
N ILE A 24 -6.95 0.25 12.50
CA ILE A 24 -8.17 0.51 13.28
C ILE A 24 -8.77 1.84 12.83
N ARG A 25 -10.09 1.87 12.66
CA ARG A 25 -10.82 3.09 12.29
C ARG A 25 -11.29 3.79 13.54
N VAL A 26 -10.65 4.91 13.83
CA VAL A 26 -10.88 5.74 15.02
C VAL A 26 -10.34 7.14 14.74
N GLU A 27 -10.91 8.15 15.40
CA GLU A 27 -10.41 9.53 15.30
C GLU A 27 -9.04 9.67 15.95
N GLU A 28 -8.88 9.12 17.17
CA GLU A 28 -7.66 9.22 17.96
C GLU A 28 -7.21 7.86 18.51
N TYR A 29 -5.89 7.66 18.60
CA TYR A 29 -5.35 6.42 19.12
C TYR A 29 -5.63 6.28 20.63
N GLY A 30 -6.26 5.16 21.00
CA GLY A 30 -6.64 4.86 22.38
C GLY A 30 -8.14 4.91 22.62
N GLU A 31 -8.89 5.58 21.73
CA GLU A 31 -10.34 5.62 21.77
C GLU A 31 -10.99 4.34 21.23
N PRO A 32 -12.28 4.09 21.54
CA PRO A 32 -13.04 3.01 20.93
C PRO A 32 -13.04 3.13 19.40
N TYR A 33 -12.65 2.06 18.71
CA TYR A 33 -12.69 1.96 17.26
C TYR A 33 -13.90 1.14 16.82
N ASP A 34 -14.42 1.42 15.62
CA ASP A 34 -15.63 0.78 15.10
C ASP A 34 -15.34 -0.27 14.00
N ALA A 35 -14.12 -0.26 13.45
CA ALA A 35 -13.66 -1.25 12.48
C ALA A 35 -12.17 -1.58 12.65
N VAL A 36 -11.82 -2.81 12.29
CA VAL A 36 -10.44 -3.31 12.25
C VAL A 36 -10.20 -4.11 10.98
N ALA A 37 -9.02 -3.92 10.39
CA ALA A 37 -8.49 -4.73 9.31
C ALA A 37 -7.06 -5.17 9.64
N HIS A 38 -6.72 -6.38 9.21
CA HIS A 38 -5.35 -6.89 9.30
C HIS A 38 -4.73 -6.92 7.91
N MET A 39 -3.52 -6.41 7.79
CA MET A 39 -2.78 -6.38 6.53
C MET A 39 -1.49 -7.14 6.72
N THR A 40 -1.29 -8.18 5.92
CA THR A 40 -0.08 -9.01 5.95
C THR A 40 0.79 -8.67 4.74
N PHE A 41 2.05 -8.33 4.99
CA PHE A 41 3.05 -8.05 3.98
C PHE A 41 3.87 -9.31 3.67
N ASN A 42 4.03 -9.62 2.38
CA ASN A 42 4.83 -10.74 1.86
C ASN A 42 5.70 -10.22 0.72
N GLY A 43 6.94 -9.81 1.01
CA GLY A 43 7.74 -9.10 0.02
C GLY A 43 7.02 -7.82 -0.40
N ASP A 44 6.89 -7.55 -1.69
CA ASP A 44 6.20 -6.37 -2.24
C ASP A 44 4.67 -6.49 -2.29
N GLU A 45 4.10 -7.60 -1.81
CA GLU A 45 2.66 -7.83 -1.80
C GLU A 45 2.03 -7.55 -0.43
N VAL A 46 0.88 -6.88 -0.46
CA VAL A 46 -0.06 -6.76 0.67
C VAL A 46 -1.25 -7.66 0.45
N TYR A 47 -1.64 -8.40 1.50
CA TYR A 47 -2.93 -9.05 1.59
C TYR A 47 -3.73 -8.47 2.77
N VAL A 48 -4.96 -8.04 2.53
CA VAL A 48 -5.89 -7.61 3.57
C VAL A 48 -6.72 -8.80 4.01
N ASP A 49 -6.42 -9.26 5.22
CA ASP A 49 -7.19 -10.26 5.96
C ASP A 49 -8.52 -9.68 6.45
N SER A 50 -9.43 -10.58 6.81
CA SER A 50 -10.83 -10.33 7.19
C SER A 50 -11.05 -8.99 7.89
N GLN A 51 -12.01 -8.25 7.37
CA GLN A 51 -12.46 -6.98 7.89
C GLN A 51 -13.60 -7.20 8.88
N LEU A 52 -13.47 -6.67 10.10
CA LEU A 52 -14.52 -6.73 11.12
C LEU A 52 -14.97 -5.31 11.45
N SER A 53 -16.26 -5.05 11.27
CA SER A 53 -16.92 -3.83 11.74
C SER A 53 -17.86 -4.21 12.88
N SER A 54 -17.79 -3.49 14.00
CA SER A 54 -18.78 -3.61 15.07
C SER A 54 -20.05 -2.83 14.77
N CYS A 55 -20.02 -1.94 13.77
CA CYS A 55 -21.14 -1.13 13.32
C CYS A 55 -21.86 -1.80 12.15
N GLN A 56 -23.13 -1.44 11.94
CA GLN A 56 -23.90 -1.87 10.75
C GLN A 56 -23.29 -1.36 9.44
N GLU A 57 -22.38 -0.39 9.53
CA GLU A 57 -21.67 0.17 8.40
C GLU A 57 -20.46 -0.71 8.04
N ASN A 58 -20.53 -1.27 6.83
CA ASN A 58 -19.43 -2.01 6.25
C ASN A 58 -18.34 -1.05 5.76
N LEU A 59 -17.12 -1.55 5.58
CA LEU A 59 -16.07 -0.78 4.94
C LEU A 59 -16.51 -0.32 3.55
N ASN A 60 -16.24 0.95 3.27
CA ASN A 60 -16.65 1.64 2.07
C ASN A 60 -15.45 1.86 1.14
N ARG A 61 -15.61 2.73 0.15
CA ARG A 61 -14.54 3.03 -0.81
C ARG A 61 -13.42 3.86 -0.19
N GLU A 62 -13.74 4.80 0.69
CA GLU A 62 -12.75 5.66 1.36
C GLU A 62 -11.82 4.82 2.25
N ASP A 63 -12.37 3.81 2.94
CA ASP A 63 -11.57 2.86 3.71
C ASP A 63 -10.59 2.08 2.81
N LEU A 64 -11.05 1.64 1.63
CA LEU A 64 -10.20 0.95 0.65
C LEU A 64 -9.10 1.88 0.13
N ASP A 65 -9.42 3.14 -0.17
CA ASP A 65 -8.46 4.13 -0.65
C ASP A 65 -7.38 4.37 0.43
N ALA A 66 -7.76 4.46 1.70
CA ALA A 66 -6.81 4.55 2.81
C ALA A 66 -5.85 3.34 2.89
N PHE A 67 -6.36 2.11 2.69
CA PHE A 67 -5.52 0.92 2.65
C PHE A 67 -4.56 0.89 1.45
N LEU A 68 -5.02 1.35 0.28
CA LEU A 68 -4.19 1.45 -0.92
C LEU A 68 -3.08 2.48 -0.73
N ASP A 69 -3.40 3.66 -0.20
CA ASP A 69 -2.43 4.73 0.06
C ASP A 69 -1.41 4.31 1.11
N PHE A 70 -1.84 3.64 2.18
CA PHE A 70 -0.93 3.05 3.14
C PHE A 70 0.01 2.03 2.48
N SER A 71 -0.53 1.16 1.62
CA SER A 71 0.26 0.13 0.92
C SER A 71 1.31 0.74 -0.03
N LYS A 72 0.95 1.80 -0.75
CA LYS A 72 1.89 2.60 -1.58
C LYS A 72 2.97 3.27 -0.74
N MET A 73 2.59 3.88 0.38
CA MET A 73 3.54 4.51 1.32
C MET A 73 4.55 3.47 1.84
N MET A 74 4.10 2.24 2.06
CA MET A 74 4.97 1.13 2.45
C MET A 74 5.77 0.54 1.28
N LYS A 75 5.62 1.04 0.04
CA LYS A 75 6.27 0.58 -1.20
C LYS A 75 5.86 -0.83 -1.62
N ALA A 76 4.58 -1.17 -1.47
CA ALA A 76 4.04 -2.41 -2.01
C ALA A 76 3.70 -2.24 -3.50
N ASN A 77 3.92 -3.28 -4.30
CA ASN A 77 3.63 -3.32 -5.73
C ASN A 77 2.27 -3.97 -6.03
N SER A 78 1.80 -4.85 -5.14
CA SER A 78 0.50 -5.51 -5.28
C SER A 78 -0.32 -5.41 -4.01
N PHE A 79 -1.63 -5.27 -4.19
CA PHE A 79 -2.62 -5.24 -3.13
C PHE A 79 -3.68 -6.28 -3.40
N ARG A 80 -3.90 -7.19 -2.46
CA ARG A 80 -4.87 -8.27 -2.56
C ARG A 80 -5.85 -8.24 -1.41
N TYR A 81 -7.10 -8.58 -1.70
CA TYR A 81 -8.16 -8.71 -0.71
C TYR A 81 -9.25 -9.63 -1.23
N ASP A 82 -9.99 -10.24 -0.30
CA ASP A 82 -11.16 -11.04 -0.62
C ASP A 82 -12.44 -10.23 -0.40
N ARG A 83 -13.33 -10.23 -1.40
CA ARG A 83 -14.69 -9.67 -1.27
C ARG A 83 -15.70 -10.79 -1.27
N PHE A 84 -16.64 -10.77 -0.33
CA PHE A 84 -17.83 -11.62 -0.39
C PHE A 84 -18.92 -10.93 -1.20
N GLN A 85 -19.40 -11.59 -2.25
CA GLN A 85 -20.51 -11.11 -3.06
C GLN A 85 -21.42 -12.30 -3.36
N ASN A 86 -22.71 -12.19 -3.05
CA ASN A 86 -23.71 -13.25 -3.23
C ASN A 86 -23.31 -14.57 -2.54
N GLY A 87 -22.74 -14.50 -1.34
CA GLY A 87 -22.27 -15.67 -0.58
C GLY A 87 -21.01 -16.34 -1.13
N GLN A 88 -20.43 -15.83 -2.22
CA GLN A 88 -19.19 -16.34 -2.79
C GLN A 88 -18.02 -15.40 -2.50
N ARG A 89 -16.90 -15.99 -2.08
CA ARG A 89 -15.63 -15.28 -1.92
C ARG A 89 -15.00 -15.05 -3.29
N ARG A 90 -14.67 -13.80 -3.59
CA ARG A 90 -13.97 -13.38 -4.81
C ARG A 90 -12.68 -12.68 -4.43
N ALA A 91 -11.56 -13.30 -4.79
CA ALA A 91 -10.25 -12.67 -4.67
C ALA A 91 -10.12 -11.51 -5.66
N ARG A 92 -9.54 -10.42 -5.19
CA ARG A 92 -9.19 -9.23 -5.99
C ARG A 92 -7.71 -8.93 -5.83
N SER A 93 -7.12 -8.46 -6.91
CA SER A 93 -5.72 -8.05 -6.96
C SER A 93 -5.62 -6.74 -7.72
N ILE A 94 -4.90 -5.78 -7.15
CA ILE A 94 -4.67 -4.45 -7.71
C ILE A 94 -3.16 -4.27 -7.81
N SER A 95 -2.69 -3.82 -8.97
CA SER A 95 -1.30 -3.40 -9.17
C SER A 95 -1.15 -1.96 -8.67
N LEU A 96 -0.21 -1.74 -7.76
CA LEU A 96 0.10 -0.44 -7.15
C LEU A 96 1.30 0.26 -7.82
N ALA A 97 1.98 -0.39 -8.76
CA ALA A 97 3.12 0.19 -9.46
C ALA A 97 2.73 1.54 -10.10
N GLU A 98 3.25 2.62 -9.53
CA GLU A 98 3.16 3.94 -10.12
C GLU A 98 4.06 3.97 -11.36
N ASN A 99 3.51 4.38 -12.51
CA ASN A 99 4.32 4.81 -13.63
C ASN A 99 5.21 5.94 -13.13
N VAL A 100 6.51 5.66 -13.00
CA VAL A 100 7.56 6.62 -12.64
C VAL A 100 7.48 7.80 -13.60
N THR A 101 6.70 8.81 -13.24
CA THR A 101 6.63 10.10 -13.91
C THR A 101 6.78 11.15 -12.83
N ASP A 102 7.96 11.13 -12.18
CA ASP A 102 8.46 12.26 -11.42
C ASP A 102 9.97 12.37 -11.67
N GLN A 103 10.26 13.14 -12.73
CA GLN A 103 11.39 14.05 -12.88
C GLN A 103 12.81 13.49 -12.74
N VAL A 104 13.32 12.96 -13.87
CA VAL A 104 14.72 13.18 -14.27
C VAL A 104 14.79 14.59 -14.86
N GLU A 105 15.02 15.60 -14.01
CA GLU A 105 15.43 16.93 -14.49
C GLU A 105 16.95 17.08 -14.34
N ASN A 106 17.57 17.53 -15.44
CA ASN A 106 18.99 17.79 -15.68
C ASN A 106 19.95 16.61 -15.84
N THR A 107 19.96 16.05 -17.04
CA THR A 107 21.24 15.80 -17.72
C THR A 107 21.13 16.28 -19.16
N GLU A 108 21.96 17.26 -19.51
CA GLU A 108 21.97 17.98 -20.79
C GLU A 108 21.95 17.05 -22.01
N VAL A 109 20.95 17.25 -22.89
CA VAL A 109 20.88 16.57 -24.18
C VAL A 109 21.88 17.25 -25.13
N ARG A 110 23.00 16.59 -25.43
CA ARG A 110 23.86 16.98 -26.56
C ARG A 110 23.23 16.47 -27.87
N PRO A 111 22.96 17.32 -28.87
CA PRO A 111 22.44 16.83 -30.14
C PRO A 111 23.58 16.17 -30.94
N ASN A 112 23.42 14.88 -31.24
CA ASN A 112 24.29 14.18 -32.19
C ASN A 112 23.81 14.50 -33.62
N ILE A 113 24.41 15.51 -34.24
CA ILE A 113 24.22 15.78 -35.67
C ILE A 113 25.04 14.75 -36.46
N ARG A 114 24.37 13.83 -37.16
CA ARG A 114 25.01 13.05 -38.22
C ARG A 114 24.71 13.71 -39.57
N LEU A 115 25.74 14.26 -40.22
CA LEU A 115 25.69 14.55 -41.65
C LEU A 115 25.65 13.22 -42.42
N VAL A 116 24.64 13.05 -43.26
CA VAL A 116 24.62 12.01 -44.29
C VAL A 116 25.20 12.63 -45.56
N LYS A 117 26.19 11.96 -46.15
CA LYS A 117 26.76 12.29 -47.47
C LYS A 117 25.83 11.87 -48.60
#